data_AF-A0A7J7V9J4-F1
#
_entry.id   AF-A0A7J7V9J4-F1
#
_cell.length_a   1.000
_cell.length_b   1.000
_cell.length_c   1.000
_cell.angle_alpha   90.00
_cell.angle_beta   90.00
_cell.angle_gamma   90.00
#
_symmetry.space_group_name_H-M   'P 1'
#
loop_
_entity.id
_entity.type
_entity.pdbx_description
1 polymer ?
#
loop_
_entity_poly.entity_id
_entity_poly.type
_entity_poly.pdbx_seq_one_letter_code
_entity_poly.pdbx_strand_id
1 'polypeptide(L)'
;MEANASVNMFSKALENQLLQTTKLVEEHLDSEIQKLDQMDGDELEHLKEKRLEALRKAQQQKQEWLSKGHGEYREIPSERDFFQEVKESKKVVCHFYRDSTLSGSLMEPPFQSQKKLGTNFTKLEKKTIRGKKYDSDSDDD
;
A
#
# COMPACT_ATOMS: atom_id res chain seq x y z
N MET A 1 21.13 52.24 15.43
CA MET A 1 19.73 52.49 15.01
C MET A 1 19.38 51.84 13.67
N GLU A 2 20.31 51.65 12.73
CA GLU A 2 20.04 51.06 11.41
C GLU A 2 19.68 49.56 11.41
N ALA A 3 20.29 48.74 12.27
CA ALA A 3 20.03 47.29 12.32
C ALA A 3 18.56 46.94 12.70
N ASN A 4 17.90 47.80 13.49
CA ASN A 4 16.48 47.62 13.81
C ASN A 4 15.58 48.00 12.62
N ALA A 5 16.00 48.95 11.78
CA ALA A 5 15.26 49.33 10.58
C ALA A 5 15.33 48.23 9.51
N SER A 6 16.50 47.60 9.31
CA SER A 6 16.66 46.48 8.37
C SER A 6 15.87 45.24 8.80
N VAL A 7 15.85 44.92 10.10
CA VAL A 7 15.03 43.81 10.64
C VAL A 7 13.53 44.11 10.46
N ASN A 8 13.08 45.35 10.68
CA ASN A 8 11.69 45.74 10.47
C ASN A 8 11.28 45.77 8.98
N MET A 9 12.22 46.09 8.09
CA MET A 9 11.98 46.03 6.64
C MET A 9 11.89 44.58 6.15
N PHE A 10 12.73 43.69 6.69
CA PHE A 10 12.69 42.27 6.36
C PHE A 10 11.42 41.59 6.88
N SER A 11 10.98 41.89 8.11
CA SER A 11 9.71 41.37 8.65
C SER A 11 8.51 41.83 7.83
N LYS A 12 8.45 43.11 7.44
CA LYS A 12 7.39 43.65 6.56
C LYS A 12 7.39 43.02 5.17
N ALA A 13 8.57 42.74 4.61
CA ALA A 13 8.68 42.06 3.32
C ALA A 13 8.15 40.62 3.41
N LEU A 14 8.48 39.90 4.49
CA LEU A 14 7.98 38.55 4.74
C LEU A 14 6.47 38.52 4.96
N GLU A 15 5.94 39.48 5.74
CA GLU A 15 4.51 39.63 6.00
C GLU A 15 3.74 39.93 4.71
N ASN A 16 4.23 40.84 3.87
CA ASN A 16 3.63 41.12 2.57
C ASN A 16 3.69 39.91 1.64
N GLN A 17 4.80 39.19 1.60
CA GLN A 17 4.91 37.98 0.78
C GLN A 17 3.92 36.90 1.23
N LEU A 18 3.80 36.69 2.54
CA LEU A 18 2.81 35.77 3.10
C LEU A 18 1.38 36.21 2.75
N LEU A 19 1.06 37.49 2.91
CA LEU A 19 -0.25 38.03 2.58
C LEU A 19 -0.60 37.85 1.10
N GLN A 20 0.36 38.06 0.19
CA GLN A 20 0.17 37.84 -1.24
C GLN A 20 -0.04 36.36 -1.55
N THR A 21 0.71 35.45 -0.90
CA THR A 21 0.49 34.02 -1.09
C THR A 21 -0.87 33.56 -0.59
N THR A 22 -1.35 34.09 0.54
CA THR A 22 -2.68 33.77 1.06
C THR A 22 -3.77 34.26 0.12
N LYS A 23 -3.67 35.49 -0.39
CA LYS A 23 -4.62 36.03 -1.37
C LYS A 23 -4.70 35.21 -2.65
N LEU A 24 -3.56 34.79 -3.20
CA LEU A 24 -3.53 33.94 -4.38
C LEU A 24 -4.19 32.58 -4.14
N VAL A 25 -4.04 32.02 -2.94
CA VAL A 25 -4.72 30.78 -2.54
C VAL A 25 -6.22 31.00 -2.39
N GLU A 26 -6.64 32.10 -1.74
CA GLU A 26 -8.07 32.47 -1.59
C GLU A 26 -8.73 32.67 -2.96
N GLU A 27 -8.13 33.46 -3.85
CA GLU A 27 -8.66 33.69 -5.22
C GLU A 27 -8.77 32.38 -6.02
N HIS A 28 -7.81 31.47 -5.84
CA HIS A 28 -7.86 30.15 -6.47
C HIS A 28 -9.01 29.30 -5.92
N LEU A 29 -9.23 29.33 -4.60
CA LEU A 29 -10.35 28.63 -3.95
C LEU A 29 -11.70 29.21 -4.39
N ASP A 30 -11.84 30.54 -4.43
CA ASP A 30 -13.06 31.22 -4.88
C ASP A 30 -13.41 30.88 -6.33
N SER A 31 -12.39 30.81 -7.20
CA SER A 31 -12.56 30.42 -8.61
C SER A 31 -13.07 28.98 -8.73
N GLU A 32 -12.54 28.05 -7.92
CA GLU A 32 -12.98 26.65 -7.95
C GLU A 32 -14.40 26.49 -7.37
N ILE A 33 -14.76 27.27 -6.33
CA ILE A 33 -16.13 27.30 -5.79
C ILE A 33 -17.10 27.81 -6.86
N GLN A 34 -16.76 28.92 -7.53
CA GLN A 34 -17.61 29.49 -8.57
C GLN A 34 -17.80 28.51 -9.74
N LYS A 35 -16.75 27.77 -10.10
CA LYS A 35 -16.82 26.71 -11.11
C LYS A 35 -17.75 25.58 -10.67
N LEU A 36 -17.67 25.14 -9.41
CA LEU A 36 -18.56 24.10 -8.87
C LEU A 36 -20.04 24.54 -8.87
N ASP A 37 -20.32 25.81 -8.53
CA ASP A 37 -21.68 26.37 -8.56
C ASP A 37 -22.25 26.52 -9.98
N GLN A 38 -21.36 26.65 -10.98
CA GLN A 38 -21.71 26.79 -12.39
C GLN A 38 -21.64 25.48 -13.17
N MET A 39 -21.23 24.37 -12.55
CA MET A 39 -21.20 23.07 -13.23
C MET A 39 -22.58 22.74 -13.78
N ASP A 40 -22.63 22.40 -15.06
CA ASP A 40 -23.85 22.01 -15.74
C ASP A 40 -24.23 20.54 -15.44
N GLY A 41 -25.40 20.14 -15.94
CA GLY A 41 -25.90 18.78 -15.75
C GLY A 41 -24.99 17.71 -16.38
N ASP A 42 -24.33 18.04 -17.49
CA ASP A 42 -23.51 17.14 -18.28
C ASP A 42 -22.15 16.89 -17.60
N GLU A 43 -21.51 17.93 -17.05
CA GLU A 43 -20.29 17.79 -16.24
C GLU A 43 -20.53 16.95 -14.99
N LEU A 44 -21.70 17.12 -14.34
CA LEU A 44 -22.08 16.32 -13.19
C LEU A 44 -22.32 14.86 -13.55
N GLU A 45 -22.88 14.58 -14.73
CA GLU A 45 -23.05 13.23 -15.26
C GLU A 45 -21.71 12.55 -15.55
N HIS A 46 -20.77 13.25 -16.21
CA HIS A 46 -19.41 12.75 -16.41
C HIS A 46 -18.69 12.46 -15.09
N LEU A 47 -18.86 13.30 -14.07
CA LEU A 47 -18.28 13.05 -12.75
C LEU A 47 -18.86 11.80 -12.09
N LYS A 48 -20.18 11.57 -12.22
CA LYS A 48 -20.84 10.35 -11.76
C LYS A 48 -20.34 9.13 -12.51
N GLU A 49 -20.22 9.20 -13.83
CA GLU A 49 -19.71 8.13 -14.66
C GLU A 49 -18.28 7.74 -14.25
N LYS A 50 -17.39 8.73 -14.09
CA LYS A 50 -16.01 8.51 -13.64
C LYS A 50 -15.94 7.87 -12.27
N ARG A 51 -16.79 8.29 -11.32
CA ARG A 51 -16.87 7.67 -9.98
C ARG A 51 -17.38 6.23 -10.06
N LEU A 52 -18.41 5.99 -10.87
CA LEU A 52 -18.97 4.65 -11.09
C LEU A 52 -17.94 3.72 -11.72
N GLU A 53 -17.18 4.19 -12.70
CA GLU A 53 -16.10 3.42 -13.33
C GLU A 53 -14.99 3.10 -12.33
N ALA A 54 -14.57 4.08 -11.51
CA ALA A 54 -13.57 3.85 -10.47
C ALA A 54 -14.03 2.80 -9.43
N LEU A 55 -15.29 2.87 -9.00
CA LEU A 55 -15.88 1.88 -8.10
C LEU A 55 -15.95 0.48 -8.75
N ARG A 56 -16.36 0.40 -10.01
CA ARG A 56 -16.37 -0.87 -10.77
C ARG A 56 -14.97 -1.47 -10.88
N LYS A 57 -13.95 -0.67 -11.21
CA LYS A 57 -12.56 -1.11 -11.28
C LYS A 57 -12.04 -1.61 -9.92
N ALA A 58 -12.35 -0.89 -8.84
CA ALA A 58 -11.97 -1.30 -7.49
C ALA A 58 -12.64 -2.63 -7.08
N GLN A 59 -13.91 -2.82 -7.44
CA GLN A 59 -14.63 -4.07 -7.20
C GLN A 59 -14.05 -5.24 -7.99
N GLN A 60 -13.76 -5.03 -9.29
CA GLN A 60 -13.13 -6.05 -10.14
C GLN A 60 -11.76 -6.45 -9.61
N GLN A 61 -10.92 -5.49 -9.22
CA GLN A 61 -9.63 -5.76 -8.61
C GLN A 61 -9.76 -6.55 -7.30
N LYS A 62 -10.73 -6.19 -6.45
CA LYS A 62 -11.06 -6.96 -5.24
C LYS A 62 -11.48 -8.39 -5.57
N GLN A 63 -12.29 -8.60 -6.59
CA GLN A 63 -12.72 -9.93 -7.02
C GLN A 63 -11.56 -10.76 -7.58
N GLU A 64 -10.65 -10.16 -8.34
CA GLU A 64 -9.43 -10.81 -8.83
C GLU A 64 -8.50 -11.21 -7.68
N TRP A 65 -8.32 -10.34 -6.70
CA TRP A 65 -7.56 -10.69 -5.50
C TRP A 65 -8.18 -11.87 -4.75
N LEU A 66 -9.50 -11.90 -4.63
CA LEU A 66 -10.21 -13.03 -4.01
C LEU A 66 -10.07 -14.32 -4.83
N SER A 67 -10.17 -14.27 -6.16
CA SER A 67 -10.03 -15.47 -7.01
C SER A 67 -8.61 -16.05 -6.96
N LYS A 68 -7.60 -15.21 -6.77
CA LYS A 68 -6.20 -15.60 -6.54
C LYS A 68 -5.90 -16.02 -5.09
N GLY A 69 -6.87 -15.97 -4.18
CA GLY A 69 -6.68 -16.36 -2.77
C GLY A 69 -5.94 -15.32 -1.91
N HIS A 70 -5.84 -14.06 -2.35
CA HIS A 70 -5.26 -13.00 -1.52
C HIS A 70 -6.12 -12.76 -0.29
N GLY A 71 -5.47 -12.49 0.85
CA GLY A 71 -6.14 -12.34 2.13
C GLY A 71 -6.43 -13.66 2.85
N GLU A 72 -6.16 -14.82 2.24
CA GLU A 72 -6.16 -16.11 2.93
C GLU A 72 -4.74 -16.49 3.36
N TYR A 73 -4.63 -17.35 4.38
CA TYR A 73 -3.35 -17.93 4.80
C TYR A 73 -3.30 -19.37 4.28
N ARG A 74 -2.45 -19.62 3.28
CA ARG A 74 -2.41 -20.90 2.55
C ARG A 74 -1.03 -21.56 2.62
N GLU A 75 -1.00 -22.88 2.68
CA GLU A 75 0.22 -23.65 2.54
C GLU A 75 0.58 -23.86 1.07
N ILE A 76 1.82 -23.58 0.72
CA ILE A 76 2.38 -23.88 -0.59
C ILE A 76 3.20 -25.18 -0.48
N PRO A 77 2.99 -26.19 -1.34
CA PRO A 77 3.64 -27.49 -1.22
C PRO A 77 5.06 -27.54 -1.80
N SER A 78 5.46 -26.58 -2.64
CA SER A 78 6.76 -26.58 -3.30
C SER A 78 7.35 -25.19 -3.53
N GLU A 79 8.69 -25.11 -3.63
CA GLU A 79 9.40 -23.89 -4.00
C GLU A 79 8.96 -23.34 -5.38
N ARG A 80 8.63 -24.24 -6.32
CA ARG A 80 8.19 -23.83 -7.66
C ARG A 80 6.89 -23.04 -7.59
N ASP A 81 5.93 -23.53 -6.80
CA ASP A 81 4.62 -22.89 -6.66
C ASP A 81 4.75 -21.57 -5.87
N PHE A 82 5.71 -21.48 -4.94
CA PHE A 82 6.04 -20.21 -4.29
C PHE A 82 6.49 -19.14 -5.28
N PHE A 83 7.37 -19.47 -6.23
CA PHE A 83 7.78 -18.51 -7.25
C PHE A 83 6.64 -18.12 -8.20
N GLN A 84 5.72 -19.03 -8.48
CA GLN A 84 4.54 -18.70 -9.27
C GLN A 84 3.68 -17.67 -8.52
N GLU A 85 3.41 -17.92 -7.24
CA GLU A 85 2.59 -17.03 -6.41
C GLU A 85 3.19 -15.62 -6.30
N VAL A 86 4.53 -15.54 -6.13
CA VAL A 86 5.28 -14.28 -6.06
C VAL A 86 5.28 -13.52 -7.39
N LYS A 87 5.26 -14.23 -8.52
CA LYS A 87 5.18 -13.59 -9.85
C LYS A 87 3.79 -13.06 -10.15
N GLU A 88 2.75 -13.76 -9.71
CA GLU A 88 1.35 -13.40 -9.98
C GLU A 88 0.80 -12.32 -9.02
N SER A 89 1.47 -12.13 -7.88
CA SER A 89 1.03 -11.25 -6.80
C SER A 89 1.99 -10.09 -6.56
N LYS A 90 1.48 -8.85 -6.55
CA LYS A 90 2.30 -7.65 -6.27
C LYS A 90 2.84 -7.59 -4.84
N LYS A 91 2.09 -8.16 -3.88
CA LYS A 91 2.45 -8.18 -2.46
C LYS A 91 2.29 -9.60 -1.94
N VAL A 92 3.39 -10.20 -1.51
CA VAL A 92 3.42 -11.54 -0.93
C VAL A 92 4.13 -11.50 0.40
N VAL A 93 3.56 -12.18 1.39
CA VAL A 93 4.21 -12.49 2.65
C VAL A 93 4.22 -14.00 2.80
N CYS A 94 5.41 -14.59 2.85
CA CYS A 94 5.57 -16.03 3.00
C CYS A 94 6.26 -16.36 4.32
N HIS A 95 5.67 -17.26 5.08
CA HIS A 95 6.22 -17.81 6.32
C HIS A 95 7.00 -19.09 6.01
N PHE A 96 8.29 -19.12 6.33
CA PHE A 96 9.11 -20.34 6.20
C PHE A 96 9.27 -21.08 7.53
N TYR A 97 8.69 -22.27 7.67
CA TYR A 97 8.67 -23.05 8.92
C TYR A 97 9.37 -24.41 8.80
N ARG A 98 9.61 -25.07 9.95
CA ARG A 98 10.17 -26.44 10.04
C ARG A 98 9.36 -27.22 11.08
N ASP A 99 8.98 -28.46 10.78
CA ASP A 99 8.14 -29.27 11.68
C ASP A 99 8.83 -29.68 13.00
N SER A 100 10.16 -29.72 13.03
CA SER A 100 10.93 -30.21 14.19
C SER A 100 11.11 -29.18 15.32
N THR A 101 10.70 -27.94 15.12
CA THR A 101 10.72 -26.96 16.21
C THR A 101 9.47 -27.17 17.06
N LEU A 102 9.67 -27.67 18.28
CA LEU A 102 8.69 -27.78 19.37
C LEU A 102 8.12 -26.40 19.81
N SER A 103 8.35 -25.33 19.05
CA SER A 103 7.54 -24.11 19.06
C SER A 103 6.24 -24.34 18.30
N GLY A 104 5.51 -25.40 18.65
CA GLY A 104 4.11 -25.50 18.31
C GLY A 104 3.38 -24.30 18.91
N SER A 105 2.53 -23.65 18.11
CA SER A 105 1.60 -22.56 18.47
C SER A 105 2.11 -21.11 18.53
N LEU A 106 3.39 -20.81 18.74
CA LEU A 106 3.79 -19.39 18.95
C LEU A 106 3.91 -18.58 17.65
N MET A 107 4.04 -19.25 16.51
CA MET A 107 4.22 -18.62 15.21
C MET A 107 3.08 -18.98 14.23
N GLU A 108 1.85 -19.10 14.71
CA GLU A 108 0.77 -18.45 13.96
C GLU A 108 0.90 -16.98 14.30
N PRO A 109 1.56 -16.16 13.46
CA PRO A 109 1.70 -14.76 13.78
C PRO A 109 0.27 -14.18 13.90
N PRO A 110 0.05 -13.05 14.58
CA PRO A 110 -1.23 -12.34 14.53
C PRO A 110 -1.68 -11.95 13.10
N PHE A 111 -0.95 -12.37 12.06
CA PHE A 111 -1.30 -12.31 10.66
C PHE A 111 -2.66 -12.92 10.29
N GLN A 112 -3.14 -13.96 10.98
CA GLN A 112 -4.49 -14.46 10.68
C GLN A 112 -5.57 -13.39 10.94
N SER A 113 -5.36 -12.46 11.88
CA SER A 113 -6.27 -11.34 12.14
C SER A 113 -5.90 -10.05 11.38
N GLN A 114 -4.69 -9.96 10.81
CA GLN A 114 -4.22 -8.82 10.00
C GLN A 114 -4.30 -9.03 8.49
N LYS A 115 -5.12 -9.99 8.03
CA LYS A 115 -5.36 -10.28 6.61
C LYS A 115 -5.82 -9.02 5.88
N LYS A 116 -4.94 -8.46 5.06
CA LYS A 116 -5.26 -7.34 4.16
C LYS A 116 -5.54 -7.88 2.78
N LEU A 117 -6.76 -7.63 2.29
CA LEU A 117 -7.11 -7.91 0.91
C LEU A 117 -6.11 -7.23 -0.05
N GLY A 118 -5.66 -7.97 -1.06
CA GLY A 118 -4.63 -7.54 -2.01
C GLY A 118 -3.20 -7.93 -1.62
N THR A 119 -2.98 -8.53 -0.44
CA THR A 119 -1.72 -9.21 -0.09
C THR A 119 -1.93 -10.71 -0.05
N ASN A 120 -0.99 -11.45 -0.62
CA ASN A 120 -1.01 -12.91 -0.61
C ASN A 120 -0.23 -13.42 0.60
N PHE A 121 -0.88 -14.22 1.47
CA PHE A 121 -0.25 -14.74 2.68
C PHE A 121 -0.08 -16.25 2.57
N THR A 122 1.16 -16.71 2.57
CA THR A 122 1.49 -18.10 2.34
C THR A 122 2.43 -18.65 3.40
N LYS A 123 2.50 -19.97 3.54
CA LYS A 123 3.53 -20.66 4.30
C LYS A 123 4.17 -21.75 3.45
N LEU A 124 5.47 -21.94 3.60
CA LEU A 124 6.25 -22.95 2.90
C LEU A 124 7.17 -23.64 3.90
N GLU A 125 7.19 -24.97 3.86
CA GLU A 125 8.08 -25.71 4.74
C GLU A 125 9.52 -25.67 4.21
N LYS A 126 10.48 -25.36 5.08
CA LYS A 126 11.90 -25.19 4.70
C LYS A 126 12.47 -26.41 3.98
N LYS A 127 12.01 -27.63 4.29
CA LYS A 127 12.47 -28.88 3.63
C LYS A 127 12.16 -28.92 2.13
N THR A 128 11.24 -28.08 1.65
CA THR A 128 10.77 -28.07 0.26
C THR A 128 11.49 -27.06 -0.64
N ILE A 129 12.39 -26.23 -0.09
CA ILE A 129 13.24 -25.28 -0.83
C ILE A 129 14.58 -25.96 -1.11
N ARG A 130 15.09 -25.87 -2.35
CA ARG A 130 16.38 -26.38 -2.82
C ARG A 130 17.45 -26.38 -1.70
N GLY A 131 18.06 -27.50 -1.30
CA GLY A 131 17.87 -28.89 -1.67
C GLY A 131 18.93 -29.79 -1.01
N LYS A 132 18.78 -31.10 -1.18
CA LYS A 132 19.73 -32.18 -0.85
C LYS A 132 21.07 -32.10 -1.61
N LYS A 133 21.76 -30.96 -1.59
CA LYS A 133 23.13 -30.81 -2.12
C LYS A 133 24.16 -30.49 -1.03
N TYR A 134 23.71 -30.17 0.18
CA TYR A 134 24.54 -30.05 1.37
C TYR A 134 23.90 -30.77 2.57
N ASP A 135 23.31 -31.95 2.35
CA ASP A 135 23.02 -32.90 3.43
C ASP A 135 24.35 -33.55 3.93
N SER A 136 25.36 -32.72 4.20
CA SER A 136 26.62 -33.09 4.82
C SER A 136 26.80 -32.35 6.13
N ASP A 137 25.74 -32.29 6.95
CA ASP A 137 25.96 -32.23 8.38
C ASP A 137 26.33 -33.66 8.80
N SER A 138 27.63 -33.92 8.64
CA SER A 138 28.36 -34.99 9.30
C SER A 138 28.25 -34.75 10.80
N ASP A 139 27.20 -35.28 11.43
CA ASP A 139 27.16 -35.48 12.88
C ASP A 139 28.03 -36.71 13.20
N ASP A 140 29.34 -36.57 13.02
CA ASP A 140 30.38 -37.39 13.64
C ASP A 140 31.20 -36.45 14.53
N ASP A 141 30.79 -36.35 15.81
CA ASP A 141 31.65 -36.23 17.01
C ASP A 141 30.78 -36.38 18.28
#